data_AF-A0A1S2KG70-F1
#
_entry.id   AF-A0A1S2KG70-F1
#
_cell.length_a   1.000
_cell.length_b   1.000
_cell.length_c   1.000
_cell.angle_alpha   90.00
_cell.angle_beta   90.00
_cell.angle_gamma   90.00
#
_symmetry.space_group_name_H-M   'P 1'
#
loop_
_entity.id
_entity.type
_entity.pdbx_description
1 polymer ?
#
loop_
_entity_poly.entity_id
_entity_poly.type
_entity_poly.pdbx_seq_one_letter_code
_entity_poly.pdbx_strand_id
1 'polypeptide(L)'
;MPGPPTPPEGYTVTHHYCLPEDAWHLELDHQGARGLLTAVIPDEDPKRQPSFRFSDPGGSHEVLYEVMRWFMAYVADHVGRIRAWMSLPPDTVDTIVSLREVRYTDWGEGDHEAALVLLAESLPHEQAAAVVAELLSDADRATVLSDLACPPEVAADRVEALRARMAEAGWRSGTTYE
;
A
#
# COMPACT_ATOMS: atom_id res chain seq x y z
N MET A 1 -14.75 -5.86 1.39
CA MET A 1 -14.61 -5.53 -0.04
C MET A 1 -14.45 -6.83 -0.79
N PRO A 2 -15.17 -7.08 -1.90
CA PRO A 2 -14.85 -8.22 -2.77
C PRO A 2 -13.38 -8.11 -3.18
N GLY A 3 -12.69 -9.26 -3.28
CA GLY A 3 -11.31 -9.30 -3.75
C GLY A 3 -11.19 -8.72 -5.15
N PRO A 4 -9.95 -8.38 -5.59
CA PRO A 4 -9.75 -7.85 -6.93
C PRO A 4 -10.37 -8.81 -7.97
N PRO A 5 -10.99 -8.28 -9.03
CA PRO A 5 -11.66 -9.11 -10.02
C PRO A 5 -10.65 -10.07 -10.66
N THR A 6 -11.04 -11.35 -10.83
CA THR A 6 -10.16 -12.36 -11.43
C THR A 6 -9.74 -11.93 -12.85
N PRO A 7 -8.45 -12.03 -13.20
CA PRO A 7 -8.00 -11.68 -14.54
C PRO A 7 -8.63 -12.57 -15.62
N PRO A 8 -8.92 -12.01 -16.82
CA PRO A 8 -9.29 -12.80 -17.98
C PRO A 8 -8.25 -13.86 -18.33
N GLU A 9 -8.67 -14.94 -18.97
CA GLU A 9 -7.80 -16.07 -19.31
C GLU A 9 -6.56 -15.64 -20.11
N GLY A 10 -5.39 -16.13 -19.71
CA GLY A 10 -4.11 -15.82 -20.34
C GLY A 10 -3.48 -14.49 -19.94
N TYR A 11 -4.21 -13.63 -19.21
CA TYR A 11 -3.71 -12.37 -18.68
C TYR A 11 -3.31 -12.50 -17.21
N THR A 12 -2.27 -11.77 -16.82
CA THR A 12 -1.84 -11.62 -15.44
C THR A 12 -1.51 -10.16 -15.15
N VAL A 13 -1.56 -9.77 -13.87
CA VAL A 13 -1.13 -8.45 -13.43
C VAL A 13 0.02 -8.59 -12.45
N THR A 14 1.14 -7.99 -12.80
CA THR A 14 2.32 -7.88 -11.94
C THR A 14 2.28 -6.54 -11.20
N HIS A 15 2.50 -6.56 -9.89
CA HIS A 15 2.59 -5.36 -9.06
C HIS A 15 4.03 -5.17 -8.63
N HIS A 16 4.54 -3.95 -8.78
CA HIS A 16 5.81 -3.60 -8.15
C HIS A 16 5.82 -2.13 -7.77
N TYR A 17 6.58 -1.81 -6.73
CA TYR A 17 6.82 -0.43 -6.33
C TYR A 17 8.04 0.13 -7.07
N CYS A 18 7.87 1.26 -7.74
CA CYS A 18 8.95 1.97 -8.41
C CYS A 18 9.41 3.14 -7.54
N LEU A 19 10.42 2.90 -6.70
CA LEU A 19 10.92 3.88 -5.73
C LEU A 19 11.31 5.24 -6.37
N PRO A 20 12.05 5.30 -7.51
CA PRO A 20 12.40 6.59 -8.11
C PRO A 20 11.20 7.40 -8.60
N GLU A 21 10.08 6.73 -8.89
CA GLU A 21 8.85 7.38 -9.33
C GLU A 21 7.86 7.60 -8.18
N ASP A 22 8.12 7.08 -6.99
CA ASP A 22 7.16 7.06 -5.88
C ASP A 22 5.76 6.58 -6.34
N ALA A 23 5.74 5.40 -6.96
CA ALA A 23 4.55 4.88 -7.60
C ALA A 23 4.46 3.37 -7.60
N TRP A 24 3.24 2.87 -7.47
CA TRP A 24 2.89 1.51 -7.83
C TRP A 24 2.77 1.37 -9.34
N HIS A 25 3.44 0.37 -9.89
CA HIS A 25 3.32 -0.04 -11.28
C HIS A 25 2.52 -1.33 -11.34
N LEU A 26 1.40 -1.28 -12.05
CA LEU A 26 0.52 -2.40 -12.33
C LEU A 26 0.72 -2.75 -13.80
N GLU A 27 1.38 -3.87 -14.07
CA GLU A 27 1.73 -4.30 -15.42
C GLU A 27 0.78 -5.40 -15.88
N LEU A 28 0.10 -5.16 -16.99
CA LEU A 28 -0.70 -6.16 -17.67
C LEU A 28 0.22 -7.00 -18.58
N ASP A 29 0.26 -8.29 -18.30
CA ASP A 29 1.03 -9.29 -19.04
C ASP A 29 0.08 -10.26 -19.76
N HIS A 30 0.50 -10.78 -20.91
CA HIS A 30 -0.29 -11.75 -21.68
C HIS A 30 0.62 -12.75 -22.39
N GLN A 31 0.42 -14.05 -22.12
CA GLN A 31 1.11 -15.17 -22.81
C GLN A 31 2.64 -15.01 -22.95
N GLY A 32 3.30 -14.46 -21.92
CA GLY A 32 4.75 -14.26 -21.89
C GLY A 32 5.24 -12.91 -22.43
N ALA A 33 4.36 -12.11 -23.03
CA ALA A 33 4.64 -10.69 -23.28
C ALA A 33 4.41 -9.90 -21.98
N ARG A 34 5.44 -9.18 -21.55
CA ARG A 34 5.42 -8.41 -20.29
C ARG A 34 5.23 -6.92 -20.52
N GLY A 35 4.51 -6.28 -19.60
CA GLY A 35 4.38 -4.82 -19.56
C GLY A 35 3.66 -4.24 -20.78
N LEU A 36 2.67 -4.95 -21.34
CA LEU A 36 1.89 -4.49 -22.49
C LEU A 36 1.21 -3.15 -22.19
N LEU A 37 0.67 -3.06 -20.99
CA LEU A 37 0.09 -1.86 -20.42
C LEU A 37 0.56 -1.74 -18.97
N THR A 38 1.20 -0.64 -18.63
CA THR A 38 1.60 -0.33 -17.26
C THR A 38 0.77 0.84 -16.76
N ALA A 39 -0.05 0.60 -15.73
CA ALA A 39 -0.63 1.70 -14.98
C ALA A 39 0.37 2.17 -13.92
N VAL A 40 0.67 3.45 -13.91
CA VAL A 40 1.54 4.11 -12.93
C VAL A 40 0.66 4.89 -11.97
N ILE A 41 0.60 4.44 -10.73
CA ILE A 41 -0.25 5.00 -9.67
C ILE A 41 0.66 5.67 -8.63
N PRO A 42 0.67 7.02 -8.56
CA PRO A 42 1.46 7.75 -7.56
C PRO A 42 0.98 7.40 -6.16
N ASP A 43 1.90 7.03 -5.25
CA ASP A 43 1.52 6.64 -3.89
C ASP A 43 1.30 7.87 -3.01
N GLU A 44 2.37 8.61 -2.69
CA GLU A 44 2.35 9.66 -1.66
C GLU A 44 2.04 11.07 -2.18
N ASP A 45 1.78 11.22 -3.49
CA ASP A 45 1.28 12.45 -4.08
C ASP A 45 -0.17 12.25 -4.59
N PRO A 46 -1.20 12.69 -3.82
CA PRO A 46 -2.58 12.55 -4.22
C PRO A 46 -2.97 13.49 -5.36
N LYS A 47 -2.19 14.56 -5.60
CA LYS A 47 -2.43 15.54 -6.67
C LYS A 47 -1.93 14.99 -8.01
N ARG A 48 -0.94 14.11 -8.00
CA ARG A 48 -0.42 13.46 -9.21
C ARG A 48 -1.43 12.46 -9.76
N GLN A 49 -1.73 12.58 -11.05
CA GLN A 49 -2.71 11.73 -11.73
C GLN A 49 -2.11 10.34 -12.03
N PRO A 50 -2.88 9.26 -11.85
CA PRO A 50 -2.55 7.96 -12.42
C PRO A 50 -2.40 8.07 -13.94
N SER A 51 -1.46 7.33 -14.51
CA SER A 51 -1.18 7.36 -15.96
C SER A 51 -0.96 5.96 -16.51
N PHE A 52 -1.02 5.82 -17.83
CA PHE A 52 -0.81 4.54 -18.52
C PHE A 52 0.36 4.67 -19.49
N ARG A 53 1.25 3.68 -19.47
CA ARG A 53 2.32 3.49 -20.46
C ARG A 53 2.00 2.25 -21.27
N PHE A 54 2.10 2.37 -22.58
CA PHE A 54 1.93 1.25 -23.50
C PHE A 54 3.31 0.88 -23.98
N SER A 55 3.76 -0.33 -23.67
CA SER A 55 5.04 -0.82 -24.16
C SER A 55 4.78 -1.84 -25.25
N ASP A 56 5.41 -1.60 -26.39
CA ASP A 56 5.32 -2.50 -27.53
C ASP A 56 6.73 -2.85 -28.05
N PRO A 57 7.40 -3.84 -27.46
CA PRO A 57 8.72 -4.26 -27.91
C PRO A 57 8.68 -5.07 -29.22
N GLY A 58 7.51 -5.55 -29.67
CA GLY A 58 7.38 -6.52 -30.75
C GLY A 58 6.56 -6.05 -31.97
N GLY A 59 6.00 -4.85 -31.93
CA GLY A 59 4.94 -4.40 -32.83
C GLY A 59 3.55 -4.72 -32.28
N SER A 60 2.49 -4.17 -32.87
CA SER A 60 1.16 -4.05 -32.23
C SER A 60 0.66 -5.31 -31.49
N HIS A 61 0.43 -5.18 -30.18
CA HIS A 61 -0.30 -6.17 -29.39
C HIS A 61 -1.78 -5.76 -29.27
N GLU A 62 -2.69 -6.65 -29.67
CA GLU A 62 -4.12 -6.40 -29.54
C GLU A 62 -4.60 -6.77 -28.14
N VAL A 63 -5.04 -5.77 -27.38
CA VAL A 63 -5.72 -5.98 -26.09
C VAL A 63 -7.22 -5.88 -26.34
N LEU A 64 -7.94 -6.97 -26.04
CA LEU A 64 -9.39 -7.03 -26.24
C LEU A 64 -10.10 -5.99 -25.37
N TYR A 65 -11.19 -5.42 -25.89
CA TYR A 65 -11.99 -4.41 -25.19
C TYR A 65 -12.39 -4.82 -23.77
N GLU A 66 -12.82 -6.08 -23.59
CA GLU A 66 -13.22 -6.58 -22.28
C GLU A 66 -12.06 -6.68 -21.29
N VAL A 67 -10.85 -7.00 -21.78
CA VAL A 67 -9.64 -7.02 -20.96
C VAL A 67 -9.25 -5.61 -20.55
N MET A 68 -9.32 -4.65 -21.48
CA MET A 68 -9.07 -3.24 -21.18
C MET A 68 -10.07 -2.73 -20.13
N ARG A 69 -11.38 -3.01 -20.28
CA ARG A 69 -12.40 -2.62 -19.29
C ARG A 69 -12.11 -3.22 -17.92
N TRP A 70 -11.78 -4.51 -17.88
CA TRP A 70 -11.43 -5.20 -16.65
C TRP A 70 -10.20 -4.56 -15.99
N PHE A 71 -9.13 -4.33 -16.76
CA PHE A 71 -7.89 -3.77 -16.23
C PHE A 71 -8.08 -2.33 -15.73
N MET A 72 -8.86 -1.51 -16.43
CA MET A 72 -9.21 -0.16 -15.97
C MET A 72 -10.00 -0.19 -14.65
N ALA A 73 -10.94 -1.13 -14.49
CA ALA A 73 -11.66 -1.31 -13.22
C ALA A 73 -10.72 -1.77 -12.10
N TYR A 74 -9.83 -2.72 -12.40
CA TYR A 74 -8.79 -3.18 -11.48
C TYR A 74 -7.89 -2.03 -11.00
N VAL A 75 -7.43 -1.19 -11.92
CA VAL A 75 -6.62 -0.01 -11.64
C VAL A 75 -7.42 1.01 -10.83
N ALA A 76 -8.69 1.24 -11.16
CA ALA A 76 -9.55 2.15 -10.41
C ALA A 76 -9.72 1.71 -8.94
N ASP A 77 -9.87 0.40 -8.69
CA ASP A 77 -9.91 -0.14 -7.32
C ASP A 77 -8.58 0.09 -6.60
N HIS A 78 -7.43 -0.08 -7.27
CA HIS A 78 -6.12 0.16 -6.69
C HIS A 78 -5.91 1.65 -6.37
N VAL A 79 -6.25 2.55 -7.30
CA VAL A 79 -6.24 4.01 -7.07
C VAL A 79 -7.14 4.37 -5.88
N GLY A 80 -8.33 3.77 -5.79
CA GLY A 80 -9.24 3.98 -4.67
C GLY A 80 -8.60 3.62 -3.32
N ARG A 81 -7.88 2.50 -3.24
CA ARG A 81 -7.15 2.11 -2.01
C ARG A 81 -6.02 3.07 -1.67
N ILE A 82 -5.16 3.40 -2.64
CA ILE A 82 -4.05 4.34 -2.43
C ILE A 82 -4.56 5.73 -2.02
N ARG A 83 -5.65 6.21 -2.63
CA ARG A 83 -6.23 7.52 -2.28
C ARG A 83 -6.99 7.51 -0.96
N ALA A 84 -7.51 6.36 -0.52
CA ALA A 84 -8.24 6.25 0.73
C ALA A 84 -7.34 6.54 1.94
N TRP A 85 -6.14 5.95 2.02
CA TRP A 85 -5.25 6.20 3.15
C TRP A 85 -4.70 7.63 3.15
N MET A 86 -4.46 8.22 1.97
CA MET A 86 -4.06 9.63 1.81
C MET A 86 -5.17 10.64 2.14
N SER A 87 -6.41 10.18 2.33
CA SER A 87 -7.52 11.03 2.81
C SER A 87 -7.71 10.99 4.32
N LEU A 88 -6.90 10.19 5.03
CA LEU A 88 -6.90 10.13 6.49
C LEU A 88 -6.32 11.42 7.09
N PRO A 89 -6.56 11.69 8.39
CA PRO A 89 -5.94 12.82 9.08
C PRO A 89 -4.40 12.80 8.94
N PRO A 90 -3.73 13.97 8.84
CA PRO A 90 -2.30 14.05 8.61
C PRO A 90 -1.45 13.21 9.58
N ASP A 91 -1.78 13.23 10.88
CA ASP A 91 -1.06 12.43 11.89
C ASP A 91 -1.17 10.91 11.62
N THR A 92 -2.30 10.45 11.06
CA THR A 92 -2.49 9.05 10.65
C THR A 92 -1.65 8.73 9.42
N VAL A 93 -1.61 9.64 8.43
CA VAL A 93 -0.80 9.50 7.21
C VAL A 93 0.68 9.45 7.57
N ASP A 94 1.16 10.36 8.43
CA ASP A 94 2.54 10.38 8.90
C ASP A 94 2.93 9.11 9.67
N THR A 95 1.98 8.57 10.46
CA THR A 95 2.18 7.28 11.14
C THR A 95 2.32 6.13 10.13
N ILE A 96 1.51 6.10 9.07
CA ILE A 96 1.61 5.10 8.00
C ILE A 96 2.96 5.21 7.29
N VAL A 97 3.38 6.40 6.87
CA VAL A 97 4.66 6.61 6.18
C VAL A 97 5.83 6.20 7.06
N SER A 98 5.85 6.61 8.33
CA SER A 98 6.94 6.27 9.26
C SER A 98 7.03 4.75 9.51
N LEU A 99 5.89 4.07 9.68
CA LEU A 99 5.87 2.61 9.85
C LEU A 99 6.25 1.87 8.56
N ARG A 100 5.86 2.37 7.38
CA ARG A 100 6.29 1.82 6.08
C ARG A 100 7.79 1.80 5.96
N GLU A 101 8.45 2.92 6.26
CA GLU A 101 9.90 3.04 6.15
C GLU A 101 10.61 2.03 7.07
N VAL A 102 10.21 1.95 8.34
CA VAL A 102 10.76 0.95 9.28
C VAL A 102 10.48 -0.47 8.78
N ARG A 103 9.27 -0.73 8.25
CA ARG A 103 8.89 -2.04 7.73
C ARG A 103 9.75 -2.48 6.56
N TYR A 104 10.15 -1.57 5.67
CA TYR A 104 10.96 -1.90 4.51
C TYR A 104 12.46 -1.98 4.80
N THR A 105 12.93 -1.31 5.85
CA THR A 105 14.36 -1.18 6.14
C THR A 105 14.85 -2.09 7.27
N ASP A 106 14.08 -2.20 8.35
CA ASP A 106 14.54 -2.82 9.61
C ASP A 106 13.38 -3.46 10.39
N TRP A 107 12.51 -4.23 9.73
CA TRP A 107 11.41 -4.94 10.41
C TRP A 107 11.88 -6.26 11.02
N GLY A 108 11.77 -6.37 12.34
CA GLY A 108 12.22 -7.52 13.12
C GLY A 108 11.10 -8.35 13.74
N GLU A 109 11.51 -9.40 14.45
CA GLU A 109 10.62 -10.19 15.32
C GLU A 109 9.99 -9.29 16.39
N GLY A 110 8.69 -9.45 16.68
CA GLY A 110 8.00 -8.66 17.71
C GLY A 110 7.61 -7.23 17.30
N ASP A 111 8.01 -6.76 16.11
CA ASP A 111 7.66 -5.42 15.64
C ASP A 111 6.18 -5.31 15.26
N HIS A 112 5.55 -6.43 14.87
CA HIS A 112 4.12 -6.48 14.59
C HIS A 112 3.31 -6.18 15.86
N GLU A 113 3.60 -6.89 16.94
CA GLU A 113 2.95 -6.73 18.23
C GLU A 113 3.24 -5.34 18.83
N ALA A 114 4.49 -4.88 18.73
CA ALA A 114 4.86 -3.53 19.15
C ALA A 114 4.12 -2.44 18.37
N ALA A 115 3.91 -2.62 17.07
CA ALA A 115 3.14 -1.69 16.26
C ALA A 115 1.66 -1.65 16.66
N LEU A 116 1.05 -2.80 16.98
CA LEU A 116 -0.34 -2.83 17.47
C LEU A 116 -0.52 -2.07 18.79
N VAL A 117 0.40 -2.25 19.73
CA VAL A 117 0.42 -1.49 21.00
C VAL A 117 0.60 0.00 20.72
N LEU A 118 1.60 0.38 19.93
CA LEU A 118 1.89 1.77 19.59
C LEU A 118 0.67 2.46 18.93
N LEU A 119 0.02 1.79 17.98
CA LEU A 119 -1.14 2.32 17.27
C LEU A 119 -2.36 2.48 18.18
N ALA A 120 -2.61 1.51 19.07
CA ALA A 120 -3.70 1.58 20.03
C ALA A 120 -3.51 2.72 21.05
N GLU A 121 -2.27 3.04 21.42
CA GLU A 121 -1.95 4.15 22.33
C GLU A 121 -1.96 5.52 21.64
N SER A 122 -1.54 5.58 20.38
CA SER A 122 -1.23 6.86 19.71
C SER A 122 -2.36 7.40 18.83
N LEU A 123 -3.30 6.55 18.41
CA LEU A 123 -4.36 6.92 17.47
C LEU A 123 -5.75 6.48 17.94
N PRO A 124 -6.82 7.20 17.58
CA PRO A 124 -8.19 6.69 17.67
C PRO A 124 -8.33 5.34 16.97
N HIS A 125 -9.14 4.44 17.54
CA HIS A 125 -9.27 3.07 17.06
C HIS A 125 -9.56 2.95 15.54
N GLU A 126 -10.41 3.81 14.99
CA GLU A 126 -10.71 3.82 13.55
C GLU A 126 -9.49 4.18 12.68
N GLN A 127 -8.65 5.11 13.15
CA GLN A 127 -7.43 5.50 12.46
C GLN A 127 -6.38 4.41 12.57
N ALA A 128 -6.18 3.84 13.76
CA ALA A 128 -5.31 2.70 13.98
C ALA A 128 -5.70 1.49 13.11
N ALA A 129 -7.01 1.21 12.99
CA ALA A 129 -7.52 0.16 12.12
C ALA A 129 -7.24 0.42 10.63
N ALA A 130 -7.24 1.70 10.21
CA ALA A 130 -6.85 2.09 8.85
C ALA A 130 -5.36 1.86 8.61
N VAL A 131 -4.48 2.20 9.57
CA VAL A 131 -3.04 1.91 9.50
C VAL A 131 -2.79 0.41 9.38
N VAL A 132 -3.43 -0.40 10.23
CA VAL A 132 -3.34 -1.87 10.20
C VAL A 132 -3.79 -2.42 8.85
N ALA A 133 -4.91 -1.92 8.32
CA ALA A 133 -5.45 -2.38 7.04
C ALA A 133 -4.51 -2.11 5.86
N GLU A 134 -3.72 -1.04 5.94
CA GLU A 134 -2.76 -0.66 4.91
C GLU A 134 -1.44 -1.42 5.05
N LEU A 135 -0.95 -1.62 6.27
CA LEU A 135 0.43 -2.06 6.49
C LEU A 135 0.60 -3.52 6.91
N LEU A 136 -0.37 -4.07 7.63
CA LEU A 136 -0.18 -5.32 8.38
C LEU A 136 -1.05 -6.47 7.81
N SER A 137 -1.52 -6.33 6.56
CA SER A 137 -2.53 -7.20 5.94
C SER A 137 -2.08 -8.61 5.55
N ASP A 138 -0.89 -9.06 5.96
CA ASP A 138 -0.38 -10.40 5.61
C ASP A 138 -0.99 -11.52 6.49
N ALA A 139 -1.63 -11.15 7.61
CA ALA A 139 -2.37 -12.06 8.50
C ALA A 139 -3.90 -11.92 8.32
N ASP A 140 -4.68 -12.82 8.93
CA ASP A 140 -6.15 -12.69 8.97
C ASP A 140 -6.52 -11.33 9.56
N ARG A 141 -7.03 -10.44 8.70
CA ARG A 141 -7.41 -9.07 9.07
C ARG A 141 -8.36 -9.03 10.26
N ALA A 142 -9.22 -10.04 10.43
CA ALA A 142 -10.10 -10.13 11.58
C ALA A 142 -9.31 -10.33 12.89
N THR A 143 -8.29 -11.18 12.87
CA THR A 143 -7.37 -11.40 13.99
C THR A 143 -6.60 -10.12 14.30
N VAL A 144 -5.98 -9.46 13.31
CA VAL A 144 -5.18 -8.26 13.56
C VAL A 144 -6.03 -7.10 14.10
N LEU A 145 -7.28 -6.95 13.65
CA LEU A 145 -8.21 -5.96 14.21
C LEU A 145 -8.67 -6.31 15.64
N SER A 146 -8.82 -7.60 15.95
CA SER A 146 -9.10 -8.05 17.31
C SER A 146 -7.92 -7.76 18.24
N ASP A 147 -6.70 -8.04 17.80
CA ASP A 147 -5.48 -7.78 18.55
C ASP A 147 -5.28 -6.28 18.73
N LEU A 148 -5.62 -5.43 17.75
CA LEU A 148 -5.61 -3.98 17.93
C LEU A 148 -6.60 -3.51 19.01
N ALA A 149 -7.76 -4.14 19.13
CA ALA A 149 -8.75 -3.82 20.17
C ALA A 149 -8.32 -4.30 21.56
N CYS A 150 -7.48 -5.33 21.63
CA CYS A 150 -6.92 -5.89 22.86
C CYS A 150 -5.42 -6.18 22.64
N PRO A 151 -4.56 -5.13 22.66
CA PRO A 151 -3.17 -5.25 22.27
C PRO A 151 -2.43 -6.36 23.05
N PRO A 152 -1.54 -7.11 22.39
CA PRO A 152 -0.73 -8.12 23.06
C PRO A 152 0.18 -7.46 24.11
N GLU A 153 0.54 -8.21 25.14
CA GLU A 153 1.49 -7.74 26.13
C GLU A 153 2.90 -7.73 25.54
N VAL A 154 3.45 -6.54 25.34
CA VAL A 154 4.79 -6.30 24.77
C VAL A 154 5.62 -5.51 25.75
N ALA A 155 6.91 -5.82 25.83
CA ALA A 155 7.82 -5.07 26.69
C ALA A 155 7.92 -3.60 26.22
N ALA A 156 7.79 -2.66 27.17
CA ALA A 156 7.70 -1.23 26.87
C ALA A 156 8.95 -0.69 26.12
N ASP A 157 10.12 -1.24 26.41
CA ASP A 157 11.37 -0.93 25.72
C ASP A 157 11.30 -1.24 24.22
N ARG A 158 10.55 -2.28 23.83
CA ARG A 158 10.35 -2.63 22.42
C ARG A 158 9.46 -1.62 21.70
N VAL A 159 8.39 -1.17 22.34
CA VAL A 159 7.50 -0.12 21.79
C VAL A 159 8.26 1.20 21.64
N GLU A 160 9.07 1.57 22.64
CA GLU A 160 9.94 2.76 22.54
C GLU A 160 11.01 2.62 21.45
N ALA A 161 11.60 1.44 21.28
CA ALA A 161 12.58 1.21 20.22
C ALA A 161 11.95 1.32 18.82
N LEU A 162 10.72 0.84 18.63
CA LEU A 162 9.96 1.05 17.39
C LEU A 162 9.67 2.55 17.17
N ARG A 163 9.20 3.25 18.22
CA ARG A 163 8.95 4.70 18.16
C ARG A 163 10.21 5.49 17.78
N ALA A 164 11.36 5.13 18.33
CA ALA A 164 12.64 5.76 18.00
C ALA A 164 13.01 5.56 16.53
N ARG A 165 12.90 4.33 16.01
CA ARG A 165 13.12 4.06 14.57
C ARG A 165 12.14 4.81 13.67
N MET A 166 10.87 4.91 14.05
CA MET A 166 9.88 5.72 13.34
C MET A 166 10.21 7.21 13.36
N ALA A 167 10.79 7.73 14.45
CA ALA A 167 11.20 9.13 14.52
C ALA A 167 12.47 9.42 13.68
N GLU A 168 13.33 8.41 13.51
CA GLU A 168 14.49 8.46 12.61
C GLU A 168 14.13 8.26 11.14
N ALA A 169 12.97 7.66 10.84
CA ALA A 169 12.40 7.58 9.50
C ALA A 169 12.09 9.01 9.01
N GLY A 170 13.05 9.60 8.30
CA GLY A 170 13.08 11.02 7.95
C GLY A 170 12.07 11.48 6.89
N TRP A 171 11.06 10.67 6.56
CA TRP A 171 10.06 11.00 5.54
C TRP A 171 8.76 11.45 6.21
N ARG A 172 8.55 12.77 6.25
CA ARG A 172 7.24 13.38 6.55
C ARG A 172 6.42 13.32 5.28
N SER A 173 5.18 12.85 5.37
CA SER A 173 4.32 12.76 4.20
C SER A 173 4.26 14.13 3.53
N GLY A 174 4.36 14.16 2.19
CA GLY A 174 4.28 15.39 1.40
C GLY A 174 2.96 16.16 1.56
N THR A 175 2.06 15.71 2.44
CA THR A 175 0.82 16.37 2.84
C THR A 175 1.03 17.59 3.74
N THR A 176 2.24 17.78 4.28
CA THR A 176 2.61 18.97 5.10
C THR A 176 3.20 20.13 4.30
N TYR A 177 3.33 20.01 2.98
CA TYR A 177 3.68 21.17 2.14
C TYR A 177 2.41 21.96 1.80
N GLU A 178 2.10 22.93 2.66
CA GLU A 178 1.31 24.11 2.28
C GLU A 178 1.97 24.87 1.12
#